data_AF-A0A562U2I4-F1
#
_entry.id   AF-A0A562U2I4-F1
#
_cell.length_a   1.000
_cell.length_b   1.000
_cell.length_c   1.000
_cell.angle_alpha   90.00
_cell.angle_beta   90.00
_cell.angle_gamma   90.00
#
_symmetry.space_group_name_H-M   'P 1'
#
loop_
_entity.id
_entity.type
_entity.pdbx_description
1 polymer ?
#
loop_
_entity_poly.entity_id
_entity_poly.type
_entity_poly.pdbx_seq_one_letter_code
_entity_poly.pdbx_strand_id
1 'polypeptide(L)'
;MEPGIEELRKNYGKFDDRKLIRIASEEASGLRPEALELVKTIIKERGLSEQITKAIDVQLDKITEAQLLEYSELLRRLPCPVCNGVFDKLNATITATVISFIVMTSYRKKVKIACPQCLDKQNNDAMIKSALLGWWGFPWGIIRTPQALIFNNKRKKLNHLDGPNDLFKSFVLGRVGRIEASRKNPSELEDIINYIR
;
A
#
# COMPACT_ATOMS: atom_id res chain seq x y z
N MET A 1 -32.56 -10.52 9.44
CA MET A 1 -32.40 -11.97 9.22
C MET A 1 -31.12 -12.15 8.45
N GLU A 2 -30.14 -12.88 8.99
CA GLU A 2 -28.90 -13.12 8.26
C GLU A 2 -29.14 -14.11 7.10
N PRO A 3 -28.54 -13.89 5.92
CA PRO A 3 -28.75 -14.78 4.77
C PRO A 3 -28.17 -16.17 5.06
N GLY A 4 -28.94 -17.20 4.71
CA GLY A 4 -28.53 -18.61 4.82
C GLY A 4 -27.51 -19.01 3.75
N ILE A 5 -26.92 -20.21 3.88
CA ILE A 5 -25.85 -20.73 2.99
C ILE A 5 -26.26 -20.71 1.51
N GLU A 6 -27.50 -21.12 1.21
CA GLU A 6 -28.02 -21.17 -0.17
C GLU A 6 -28.16 -19.76 -0.78
N GLU A 7 -28.58 -18.79 0.03
CA GLU A 7 -28.69 -17.40 -0.40
C GLU A 7 -27.31 -16.78 -0.62
N LEU A 8 -26.33 -17.09 0.24
CA LEU A 8 -24.94 -16.72 0.01
C LEU A 8 -24.41 -17.33 -1.30
N ARG A 9 -24.68 -18.61 -1.58
CA ARG A 9 -24.22 -19.28 -2.81
C ARG A 9 -24.80 -18.59 -4.05
N LYS A 10 -26.10 -18.28 -4.01
CA LYS A 10 -26.78 -17.54 -5.07
C LYS A 10 -26.23 -16.12 -5.26
N ASN A 11 -25.80 -15.46 -4.19
CA ASN A 11 -25.22 -14.12 -4.25
C ASN A 11 -23.80 -14.12 -4.81
N TYR A 12 -22.90 -14.92 -4.24
CA TYR A 12 -21.51 -15.03 -4.70
C TYR A 12 -21.41 -15.65 -6.10
N GLY A 13 -22.28 -16.61 -6.43
CA GLY A 13 -22.33 -17.24 -7.75
C GLY A 13 -22.62 -16.27 -8.89
N LYS A 14 -23.25 -15.11 -8.62
CA LYS A 14 -23.52 -14.07 -9.62
C LYS A 14 -22.33 -13.15 -9.89
N PHE A 15 -21.31 -13.15 -9.03
CA PHE A 15 -20.15 -12.30 -9.24
C PHE A 15 -19.28 -12.84 -10.37
N ASP A 16 -18.76 -11.93 -11.18
CA ASP A 16 -17.69 -12.24 -12.12
C ASP A 16 -16.38 -12.54 -11.37
N ASP A 17 -15.42 -13.10 -12.11
CA ASP A 17 -14.15 -13.53 -11.52
C ASP A 17 -13.35 -12.36 -10.94
N ARG A 18 -13.41 -11.17 -11.55
CA ARG A 18 -12.70 -9.99 -11.02
C ARG A 18 -13.23 -9.60 -9.65
N LYS A 19 -14.54 -9.62 -9.48
CA LYS A 19 -15.18 -9.31 -8.21
C LYS A 19 -14.90 -10.38 -7.16
N LEU A 20 -14.91 -11.67 -7.53
CA LEU A 20 -14.53 -12.75 -6.62
C LEU A 20 -13.07 -12.66 -6.18
N ILE A 21 -12.16 -12.39 -7.11
CA ILE A 21 -10.73 -12.20 -6.82
C ILE A 21 -10.56 -11.05 -5.83
N ARG A 22 -11.19 -9.90 -6.09
CA ARG A 22 -11.10 -8.74 -5.18
C ARG A 22 -11.58 -9.06 -3.78
N ILE A 23 -12.74 -9.71 -3.66
CA ILE A 23 -13.30 -10.12 -2.35
C ILE A 23 -12.30 -11.05 -1.64
N ALA A 24 -11.78 -12.04 -2.34
CA ALA A 24 -10.84 -13.00 -1.78
C ALA A 24 -9.50 -12.36 -1.37
N SER A 25 -9.01 -11.36 -2.10
CA SER A 25 -7.67 -10.78 -1.89
C SER A 25 -7.66 -9.52 -1.00
N GLU A 26 -8.78 -8.84 -0.83
CA GLU A 26 -8.86 -7.55 -0.13
C GLU A 26 -9.91 -7.51 1.01
N GLU A 27 -10.96 -8.34 0.95
CA GLU A 27 -12.12 -8.22 1.84
C GLU A 27 -12.31 -9.46 2.75
N ALA A 28 -11.43 -10.48 2.62
CA ALA A 28 -11.64 -11.79 3.24
C ALA A 28 -11.69 -11.76 4.77
N SER A 29 -10.87 -10.93 5.42
CA SER A 29 -10.86 -10.82 6.89
C SER A 29 -12.16 -10.28 7.49
N GLY A 30 -13.01 -9.64 6.69
CA GLY A 30 -14.32 -9.14 7.09
C GLY A 30 -15.48 -10.12 6.82
N LEU A 31 -15.23 -11.27 6.23
CA LEU A 31 -16.26 -12.24 5.87
C LEU A 31 -16.53 -13.25 7.00
N ARG A 32 -17.77 -13.75 7.04
CA ARG A 32 -18.14 -14.89 7.91
C ARG A 32 -17.42 -16.17 7.46
N PRO A 33 -17.06 -17.09 8.37
CA PRO A 33 -16.42 -18.35 8.02
C PRO A 33 -17.15 -19.16 6.95
N GLU A 34 -18.49 -19.21 6.99
CA GLU A 34 -19.29 -19.93 6.00
C GLU A 34 -19.22 -19.27 4.61
N ALA A 35 -19.15 -17.94 4.57
CA ALA A 35 -18.98 -17.21 3.32
C ALA A 35 -17.56 -17.41 2.74
N LEU A 36 -16.54 -17.50 3.60
CA LEU A 36 -15.16 -17.77 3.18
C LEU A 36 -15.02 -19.13 2.52
N GLU A 37 -15.55 -20.18 3.16
CA GLU A 37 -15.51 -21.53 2.60
C GLU A 37 -16.27 -21.64 1.27
N LEU A 38 -17.39 -20.92 1.17
CA LEU A 38 -18.16 -20.86 -0.07
C LEU A 38 -17.40 -20.13 -1.18
N VAL A 39 -16.77 -18.99 -0.88
CA VAL A 39 -15.93 -18.24 -1.84
C VAL A 39 -14.75 -19.10 -2.30
N LYS A 40 -14.06 -19.80 -1.38
CA LYS A 40 -13.00 -20.77 -1.74
C LYS A 40 -13.51 -21.87 -2.67
N THR A 41 -14.70 -22.40 -2.40
CA THR A 41 -15.34 -23.44 -3.22
C THR A 41 -15.63 -22.92 -4.62
N ILE A 42 -16.26 -21.75 -4.75
CA ILE A 42 -16.58 -21.14 -6.05
C ILE A 42 -15.31 -20.85 -6.86
N ILE A 43 -14.24 -20.35 -6.22
CA ILE A 43 -12.95 -20.09 -6.87
C ILE A 43 -12.36 -21.39 -7.46
N LYS A 44 -12.41 -22.48 -6.70
CA LYS A 44 -11.94 -23.80 -7.15
C LYS A 44 -12.80 -24.37 -8.29
N GLU A 45 -14.13 -24.29 -8.16
CA GLU A 45 -15.07 -24.74 -9.20
C GLU A 45 -14.85 -24.01 -10.54
N ARG A 46 -14.45 -22.73 -10.49
CA ARG A 46 -14.15 -21.92 -11.68
C ARG A 46 -12.73 -22.11 -12.22
N GLY A 47 -11.91 -22.97 -11.61
CA GLY A 47 -10.53 -23.20 -12.04
C GLY A 47 -9.62 -21.98 -11.90
N LEU A 48 -9.95 -21.06 -10.99
CA LEU A 48 -9.13 -19.89 -10.71
C LEU A 48 -7.84 -20.28 -9.97
N SER A 49 -6.84 -19.40 -10.02
CA SER A 49 -5.52 -19.64 -9.44
C SER A 49 -5.56 -20.02 -7.95
N GLU A 50 -4.77 -21.02 -7.56
CA GLU A 50 -4.54 -21.42 -6.17
C GLU A 50 -3.99 -20.27 -5.30
N GLN A 51 -3.33 -19.29 -5.92
CA GLN A 51 -2.85 -18.09 -5.23
C GLN A 51 -4.02 -17.29 -4.61
N ILE A 52 -5.20 -17.31 -5.22
CA ILE A 52 -6.37 -16.57 -4.74
C ILE A 52 -6.94 -17.22 -3.47
N THR A 53 -6.96 -18.55 -3.40
CA THR A 53 -7.35 -19.24 -2.15
C THR A 53 -6.33 -19.03 -1.05
N LYS A 54 -5.02 -19.06 -1.37
CA LYS A 54 -3.95 -18.76 -0.40
C LYS A 54 -4.01 -17.33 0.11
N ALA A 55 -4.40 -16.38 -0.75
CA ALA A 55 -4.60 -14.99 -0.34
C ALA A 55 -5.65 -14.84 0.77
N ILE A 56 -6.70 -15.67 0.77
CA ILE A 56 -7.70 -15.70 1.84
C ILE A 56 -7.05 -16.17 3.15
N ASP A 57 -6.31 -17.28 3.10
CA ASP A 57 -5.69 -17.88 4.29
C ASP A 57 -4.67 -16.91 4.94
N VAL A 58 -3.81 -16.29 4.12
CA VAL A 58 -2.80 -15.32 4.59
C VAL A 58 -3.40 -14.09 5.26
N GLN A 59 -4.65 -13.71 4.92
CA GLN A 59 -5.34 -12.60 5.57
C GLN A 59 -5.96 -12.97 6.93
N LEU A 60 -6.23 -14.25 7.16
CA LEU A 60 -6.81 -14.75 8.41
C LEU A 60 -5.71 -15.15 9.41
N ASP A 61 -4.57 -15.60 8.91
CA ASP A 61 -3.44 -16.02 9.73
C ASP A 61 -2.66 -14.84 10.32
N LYS A 62 -2.04 -15.06 11.49
CA LYS A 62 -1.06 -14.12 12.04
C LYS A 62 0.22 -14.20 11.22
N ILE A 63 0.47 -13.18 10.41
CA ILE A 63 1.70 -13.06 9.63
C ILE A 63 2.91 -12.94 10.54
N THR A 64 3.87 -13.85 10.35
CA THR A 64 5.16 -13.82 11.03
C THR A 64 6.09 -12.75 10.44
N GLU A 65 7.10 -12.32 11.19
CA GLU A 65 8.07 -11.35 10.69
C GLU A 65 8.84 -11.86 9.46
N ALA A 66 9.13 -13.17 9.41
CA ALA A 66 9.81 -13.79 8.27
C ALA A 66 8.96 -13.74 6.99
N GLN A 67 7.67 -14.06 7.08
CA GLN A 67 6.74 -13.96 5.95
C GLN A 67 6.56 -12.50 5.50
N LEU A 68 6.44 -11.57 6.44
CA LEU A 68 6.33 -10.15 6.10
C LEU A 68 7.58 -9.65 5.38
N LEU A 69 8.77 -10.11 5.79
CA LEU A 69 10.02 -9.81 5.12
C LEU A 69 10.06 -10.40 3.71
N GLU A 70 9.59 -11.62 3.51
CA GLU A 70 9.49 -12.28 2.20
C GLU A 70 8.61 -11.47 1.24
N TYR A 71 7.39 -11.11 1.65
CA TYR A 71 6.50 -10.27 0.85
C TYR A 71 7.09 -8.88 0.59
N SER A 72 7.78 -8.32 1.59
CA SER A 72 8.45 -7.04 1.42
C SER A 72 9.55 -7.12 0.37
N GLU A 73 10.41 -8.13 0.41
CA GLU A 73 11.48 -8.32 -0.55
C GLU A 73 10.97 -8.64 -1.96
N LEU A 74 9.85 -9.34 -2.09
CA LEU A 74 9.18 -9.55 -3.37
C LEU A 74 8.84 -8.20 -4.03
N LEU A 75 8.19 -7.29 -3.30
CA LEU A 75 7.84 -5.96 -3.82
C LEU A 75 9.04 -5.04 -3.99
N ARG A 76 10.07 -5.15 -3.13
CA ARG A 76 11.28 -4.29 -3.20
C ARG A 76 12.09 -4.49 -4.47
N ARG A 77 11.97 -5.63 -5.13
CA ARG A 77 12.71 -5.97 -6.36
C ARG A 77 12.01 -5.51 -7.64
N LEU A 78 10.80 -4.98 -7.54
CA LEU A 78 10.07 -4.46 -8.69
C LEU A 78 10.72 -3.17 -9.21
N PRO A 79 10.53 -2.84 -10.50
CA PRO A 79 10.98 -1.58 -11.05
C PRO A 79 10.44 -0.39 -10.25
N CYS A 80 11.26 0.65 -10.12
CA CYS A 80 10.85 1.87 -9.43
C CYS A 80 9.69 2.54 -10.18
N PRO A 81 8.54 2.82 -9.52
CA PRO A 81 7.37 3.42 -10.18
C PRO A 81 7.62 4.86 -10.66
N VAL A 82 8.71 5.50 -10.22
CA VAL A 82 9.05 6.89 -10.57
C VAL A 82 10.03 6.97 -11.74
N CYS A 83 11.10 6.18 -11.73
CA CYS A 83 12.19 6.22 -12.72
C CYS A 83 12.36 4.94 -13.54
N ASN A 84 11.58 3.90 -13.26
CA ASN A 84 11.65 2.57 -13.88
C ASN A 84 12.99 1.82 -13.71
N GLY A 85 13.85 2.28 -12.78
CA GLY A 85 15.11 1.61 -12.46
C GLY A 85 14.89 0.31 -11.68
N VAL A 86 15.75 -0.69 -11.91
CA VAL A 86 15.64 -2.06 -11.33
C VAL A 86 16.79 -2.43 -10.38
N PHE A 87 17.80 -1.57 -10.26
CA PHE A 87 19.01 -1.86 -9.49
C PHE A 87 18.83 -1.60 -7.99
N ASP A 88 18.08 -0.56 -7.65
CA ASP A 88 17.84 -0.17 -6.26
C ASP A 88 16.59 -0.83 -5.71
N LYS A 89 16.71 -1.41 -4.50
CA LYS A 89 15.55 -1.93 -3.77
C LYS A 89 14.61 -0.80 -3.36
N LEU A 90 13.31 -0.99 -3.57
CA LEU A 90 12.31 0.02 -3.20
C LEU A 90 12.22 0.21 -1.69
N ASN A 91 11.82 1.40 -1.27
CA ASN A 91 11.48 1.68 0.12
C ASN A 91 10.28 2.63 0.19
N ALA A 92 9.84 2.98 1.39
CA ALA A 92 8.74 3.91 1.57
C ALA A 92 9.14 5.17 2.34
N THR A 93 8.54 6.31 2.01
CA THR A 93 8.66 7.55 2.79
C THR A 93 7.32 8.26 2.95
N ILE A 94 7.30 9.26 3.83
CA ILE A 94 6.18 10.21 3.90
C ILE A 94 6.74 11.58 3.58
N THR A 95 6.11 12.26 2.63
CA THR A 95 6.37 13.67 2.34
C THR A 95 5.32 14.53 3.02
N ALA A 96 5.75 15.56 3.76
CA ALA A 96 4.90 16.59 4.31
C ALA A 96 5.04 17.88 3.49
N THR A 97 3.94 18.48 3.05
CA THR A 97 3.93 19.73 2.27
C THR A 97 3.03 20.75 2.93
N VAL A 98 3.53 21.97 3.09
CA VAL A 98 2.78 23.13 3.57
C VAL A 98 2.63 24.12 2.41
N ILE A 99 1.40 24.53 2.16
CA ILE A 99 1.09 25.67 1.30
C ILE A 99 0.21 26.59 2.12
N SER A 100 0.58 27.85 2.22
CA SER A 100 -0.10 28.84 3.02
C SER A 100 -0.27 30.13 2.23
N PHE A 101 -1.38 30.85 2.46
CA PHE A 101 -1.68 32.13 1.85
C PHE A 101 -2.65 32.93 2.73
N ILE A 102 -2.18 34.05 3.28
CA ILE A 102 -2.89 35.00 4.15
C ILE A 102 -3.48 34.34 5.41
N VAL A 103 -4.66 33.74 5.29
CA VAL A 103 -5.36 33.04 6.39
C VAL A 103 -5.50 31.53 6.16
N MET A 104 -5.26 31.04 4.94
CA MET A 104 -5.42 29.63 4.61
C MET A 104 -4.08 28.91 4.72
N THR A 105 -4.05 27.79 5.45
CA THR A 105 -2.88 26.91 5.50
C THR A 105 -3.31 25.47 5.25
N SER A 106 -2.76 24.88 4.18
CA SER A 106 -2.93 23.47 3.83
C SER A 106 -1.68 22.70 4.22
N TYR A 107 -1.83 21.72 5.12
CA TYR A 107 -0.78 20.77 5.47
C TYR A 107 -1.17 19.37 5.01
N ARG A 108 -0.37 18.78 4.11
CA ARG A 108 -0.67 17.47 3.51
C ARG A 108 0.49 16.52 3.71
N LYS A 109 0.18 15.28 4.11
CA LYS A 109 1.13 14.17 4.14
C LYS A 109 0.75 13.17 3.04
N LYS A 110 1.76 12.64 2.36
CA LYS A 110 1.57 11.58 1.35
C LYS A 110 2.60 10.48 1.59
N VAL A 111 2.15 9.24 1.63
CA VAL A 111 3.03 8.07 1.56
C VAL A 111 3.55 7.96 0.13
N LYS A 112 4.79 7.53 -0.04
CA LYS A 112 5.45 7.30 -1.33
C LYS A 112 6.26 6.03 -1.27
N ILE A 113 6.26 5.26 -2.36
CA ILE A 113 7.11 4.08 -2.54
C ILE A 113 7.92 4.29 -3.81
N ALA A 114 9.25 4.15 -3.71
CA ALA A 114 10.18 4.32 -4.81
C ALA A 114 11.58 3.84 -4.41
N CYS A 115 12.55 3.87 -5.33
CA CYS A 115 13.97 3.72 -4.98
C CYS A 115 14.45 4.89 -4.09
N PRO A 116 15.53 4.70 -3.30
CA PRO A 116 16.00 5.69 -2.33
C PRO A 116 16.25 7.08 -2.93
N GLN A 117 16.86 7.14 -4.12
CA GLN A 117 17.13 8.41 -4.83
C GLN A 117 15.84 9.16 -5.20
N CYS A 118 14.82 8.45 -5.66
CA CYS A 118 13.52 9.05 -5.99
C CYS A 118 12.75 9.48 -4.74
N LEU A 119 12.89 8.76 -3.62
CA LEU A 119 12.30 9.17 -2.33
C LEU A 119 12.97 10.44 -1.80
N ASP A 120 14.30 10.52 -1.87
CA ASP A 120 15.07 11.69 -1.48
C ASP A 120 14.68 12.93 -2.28
N LYS A 121 14.53 12.78 -3.60
CA LYS A 121 14.03 13.84 -4.48
C LYS A 121 12.64 14.30 -4.05
N GLN A 122 11.72 13.39 -3.78
CA GLN A 122 10.37 13.74 -3.35
C GLN A 122 10.34 14.43 -1.97
N ASN A 123 11.17 14.00 -1.02
CA ASN A 123 11.32 14.69 0.25
C ASN A 123 11.90 16.10 0.05
N ASN A 124 12.92 16.26 -0.79
CA ASN A 124 13.51 17.56 -1.12
C ASN A 124 12.50 18.48 -1.81
N ASP A 125 11.75 17.99 -2.79
CA ASP A 125 10.71 18.77 -3.48
C ASP A 125 9.62 19.24 -2.50
N ALA A 126 9.21 18.39 -1.57
CA ALA A 126 8.26 18.74 -0.52
C ALA A 126 8.82 19.79 0.46
N MET A 127 10.11 19.71 0.78
CA MET A 127 10.80 20.73 1.59
C MET A 127 10.89 22.06 0.86
N ILE A 128 11.34 22.07 -0.40
CA ILE A 128 11.44 23.29 -1.22
C ILE A 128 10.07 23.96 -1.35
N LYS A 129 9.04 23.18 -1.70
CA LYS A 129 7.66 23.71 -1.76
C LYS A 129 7.21 24.32 -0.44
N SER A 130 7.46 23.65 0.68
CA SER A 130 7.10 24.17 2.00
C SER A 130 7.89 25.43 2.36
N ALA A 131 9.19 25.46 2.06
CA ALA A 131 10.05 26.61 2.33
C ALA A 131 9.72 27.84 1.48
N LEU A 132 9.17 27.66 0.27
CA LEU A 132 8.77 28.77 -0.60
C LEU A 132 7.33 29.22 -0.35
N LEU A 133 6.42 28.29 -0.08
CA LEU A 133 4.97 28.54 -0.08
C LEU A 133 4.33 28.41 1.31
N GLY A 134 5.06 27.96 2.32
CA GLY A 134 4.48 27.62 3.61
C GLY A 134 4.35 28.78 4.60
N TRP A 135 5.08 29.88 4.41
CA TRP A 135 5.21 30.96 5.40
C TRP A 135 4.11 32.03 5.32
N TRP A 136 3.36 32.09 4.22
CA TRP A 136 2.51 33.24 3.89
C TRP A 136 1.20 33.34 4.68
N GLY A 137 0.95 32.46 5.66
CA GLY A 137 -0.25 32.52 6.48
C GLY A 137 0.05 32.50 7.96
N PHE A 138 -0.65 33.39 8.67
CA PHE A 138 -0.50 33.58 10.11
C PHE A 138 -1.69 32.98 10.88
N PRO A 139 -1.47 32.29 12.02
CA PRO A 139 -0.17 31.89 12.58
C PRO A 139 0.34 30.55 12.01
N TRP A 140 -0.51 29.79 11.33
CA TRP A 140 -0.28 28.37 11.06
C TRP A 140 0.85 28.08 10.08
N GLY A 141 1.10 28.95 9.09
CA GLY A 141 2.17 28.76 8.12
C GLY A 141 3.56 28.82 8.76
N ILE A 142 3.77 29.79 9.65
CA ILE A 142 5.02 29.97 10.40
C ILE A 142 5.31 28.76 11.31
N ILE A 143 4.28 28.16 11.90
CA ILE A 143 4.42 26.98 12.78
C ILE A 143 4.60 25.69 11.96
N ARG A 144 3.77 25.49 10.93
CA ARG A 144 3.74 24.23 10.16
C ARG A 144 4.94 24.06 9.24
N THR A 145 5.52 25.16 8.74
CA THR A 145 6.64 25.08 7.78
C THR A 145 7.90 24.47 8.39
N PRO A 146 8.44 24.95 9.52
CA PRO A 146 9.55 24.30 10.23
C PRO A 146 9.26 22.84 10.57
N GLN A 147 8.03 22.53 11.01
CA GLN A 147 7.61 21.15 11.31
C GLN A 147 7.73 20.25 10.07
N ALA A 148 7.27 20.72 8.90
CA ALA A 148 7.35 19.97 7.66
C ALA A 148 8.79 19.76 7.18
N LEU A 149 9.65 20.78 7.29
CA LEU A 149 11.06 20.69 6.93
C LEU A 149 11.79 19.65 7.79
N ILE A 150 11.65 19.73 9.11
CA ILE A 150 12.24 18.78 10.05
C ILE A 150 11.70 17.38 9.79
N PHE A 151 10.39 17.24 9.58
CA PHE A 151 9.76 15.95 9.31
C PHE A 151 10.32 15.30 8.05
N ASN A 152 10.34 16.01 6.92
CA ASN A 152 10.87 15.49 5.66
C ASN A 152 12.34 15.09 5.77
N ASN A 153 13.16 15.93 6.41
CA ASN A 153 14.58 15.63 6.61
C ASN A 153 14.78 14.37 7.49
N LYS A 154 13.98 14.20 8.55
CA LYS A 154 14.00 12.97 9.36
C LYS A 154 13.59 11.73 8.55
N ARG A 155 12.54 11.83 7.74
CA ARG A 155 12.07 10.71 6.90
C ARG A 155 13.10 10.31 5.85
N LYS A 156 13.82 11.27 5.27
CA LYS A 156 14.87 11.04 4.27
C LYS A 156 15.94 10.05 4.76
N LYS A 157 16.32 10.13 6.04
CA LYS A 157 17.31 9.22 6.65
C LYS A 157 16.90 7.74 6.60
N LEU A 158 15.61 7.44 6.45
CA LEU A 158 15.07 6.08 6.41
C LEU A 158 14.94 5.51 4.99
N ASN A 159 15.22 6.31 3.96
CA ASN A 159 15.05 5.91 2.56
C ASN A 159 16.12 4.88 2.14
N HIS A 160 17.33 5.02 2.68
CA HIS A 160 18.53 4.22 2.33
C HIS A 160 18.76 3.02 3.26
N LEU A 161 17.76 2.59 4.01
CA LEU A 161 17.88 1.37 4.81
C LEU A 161 18.02 0.14 3.90
N ASP A 162 18.99 -0.73 4.23
CA ASP A 162 19.29 -1.96 3.48
C ASP A 162 18.09 -2.91 3.41
N GLY A 163 17.26 -2.89 4.47
CA GLY A 163 15.99 -3.62 4.55
C GLY A 163 14.75 -2.74 4.38
N PRO A 164 13.55 -3.35 4.27
CA PRO A 164 12.29 -2.61 4.27
C PRO A 164 12.13 -1.85 5.58
N ASN A 165 11.90 -0.54 5.48
CA ASN A 165 11.58 0.25 6.67
C ASN A 165 10.14 -0.03 7.14
N ASP A 166 9.81 0.38 8.37
CA ASP A 166 8.51 0.05 9.00
C ASP A 166 7.31 0.57 8.22
N LEU A 167 7.47 1.68 7.48
CA LEU A 167 6.42 2.20 6.63
C LEU A 167 6.17 1.29 5.42
N PHE A 168 7.25 0.77 4.82
CA PHE A 168 7.14 -0.19 3.73
C PHE A 168 6.53 -1.51 4.22
N LYS A 169 6.98 -2.01 5.38
CA LYS A 169 6.40 -3.20 6.03
C LYS A 169 4.92 -3.03 6.32
N SER A 170 4.51 -1.88 6.86
CA SER A 170 3.10 -1.57 7.13
C SER A 170 2.26 -1.52 5.85
N PHE A 171 2.83 -0.99 4.76
CA PHE A 171 2.18 -0.99 3.46
C PHE A 171 1.95 -2.41 2.93
N VAL A 172 2.98 -3.25 3.01
CA VAL A 172 2.94 -4.67 2.62
C VAL A 172 1.90 -5.41 3.45
N LEU A 173 1.97 -5.27 4.79
CA LEU A 173 1.08 -5.96 5.72
C LEU A 173 -0.41 -5.68 5.41
N GLY A 174 -0.76 -4.43 5.10
CA GLY A 174 -2.13 -4.08 4.73
C GLY A 174 -2.59 -4.58 3.36
N ARG A 175 -1.75 -5.28 2.60
CA ARG A 175 -2.00 -5.75 1.22
C ARG A 175 -1.55 -7.19 0.95
N VAL A 176 -1.20 -7.94 1.98
CA VAL A 176 -0.70 -9.32 1.89
C VAL A 176 -1.58 -10.24 1.04
N GLY A 177 -2.92 -10.15 1.18
CA GLY A 177 -3.85 -10.93 0.36
C GLY A 177 -3.71 -10.61 -1.13
N ARG A 178 -3.67 -9.33 -1.50
CA ARG A 178 -3.48 -8.89 -2.89
C ARG A 178 -2.10 -9.27 -3.43
N ILE A 179 -1.06 -9.18 -2.62
CA ILE A 179 0.30 -9.58 -3.01
C ILE A 179 0.36 -11.10 -3.26
N GLU A 180 -0.24 -11.92 -2.39
CA GLU A 180 -0.28 -13.37 -2.57
C GLU A 180 -1.10 -13.75 -3.80
N ALA A 181 -2.27 -13.14 -4.01
CA ALA A 181 -3.11 -13.38 -5.18
C ALA A 181 -2.36 -13.06 -6.50
N SER A 182 -1.55 -11.99 -6.49
CA SER A 182 -0.80 -11.49 -7.65
C SER A 182 0.59 -12.11 -7.78
N ARG A 183 0.98 -13.06 -6.92
CA ARG A 183 2.37 -13.50 -6.73
C ARG A 183 3.06 -13.99 -8.00
N LYS A 184 2.30 -14.55 -8.95
CA LYS A 184 2.80 -15.05 -10.24
C LYS A 184 2.63 -14.07 -11.40
N ASN A 185 2.08 -12.88 -11.15
CA ASN A 185 1.81 -11.87 -12.16
C ASN A 185 2.58 -10.57 -11.85
N PRO A 186 3.78 -10.38 -12.44
CA PRO A 186 4.61 -9.21 -12.18
C PRO A 186 3.91 -7.86 -12.44
N SER A 187 3.09 -7.75 -13.49
CA SER A 187 2.40 -6.50 -13.80
C SER A 187 1.37 -6.13 -12.72
N GLU A 188 0.66 -7.12 -12.18
CA GLU A 188 -0.28 -6.88 -11.07
C GLU A 188 0.45 -6.50 -9.78
N LEU A 189 1.65 -7.05 -9.53
CA LEU A 189 2.49 -6.65 -8.40
C LEU A 189 2.99 -5.20 -8.54
N GLU A 190 3.34 -4.77 -9.75
CA GLU A 190 3.71 -3.37 -10.02
C GLU A 190 2.53 -2.42 -9.78
N ASP A 191 1.32 -2.80 -10.18
CA ASP A 191 0.10 -2.02 -9.97
C ASP A 191 -0.19 -1.76 -8.49
N ILE A 192 0.13 -2.71 -7.61
CA ILE A 192 0.00 -2.55 -6.15
C ILE A 192 0.81 -1.33 -5.66
N ILE A 193 2.02 -1.14 -6.21
CA ILE A 193 2.92 -0.06 -5.81
C ILE A 193 2.56 1.25 -6.51
N ASN A 194 2.16 1.18 -7.78
CA ASN A 194 1.78 2.35 -8.58
C ASN A 194 0.57 3.11 -8.02
N TYR A 195 -0.31 2.43 -7.28
CA TYR A 195 -1.50 3.04 -6.67
C TYR A 195 -1.20 4.19 -5.68
N ILE A 196 0.03 4.31 -5.17
CA ILE A 196 0.42 5.36 -4.19
C ILE A 196 0.91 6.67 -4.84
N ARG A 197 0.93 6.74 -6.18
CA ARG A 197 1.48 7.90 -6.89
C ARG A 197 0.70 9.20 -6.68
#